data_AF-A0A842YG56-F1
#
_entry.id   AF-A0A842YG56-F1
#
_cell.length_a   1.000
_cell.length_b   1.000
_cell.length_c   1.000
_cell.angle_alpha   90.00
_cell.angle_beta   90.00
_cell.angle_gamma   90.00
#
_symmetry.space_group_name_H-M   'P 1'
#
loop_
_entity.id
_entity.type
_entity.pdbx_description
1 polymer ?
#
loop_
_entity_poly.entity_id
_entity_poly.type
_entity_poly.pdbx_seq_one_letter_code
_entity_poly.pdbx_strand_id
1 'polypeptide(L)'
;VPKIAAKVGVGERTQQQAVEILREAVKLKTTAGKDPMGLAAAALYIACVMCDEKRTQKMIADAAGVTEVTIRNRYKGLKEALELEI
;
A
#
# COMPACT_ATOMS: atom_id res chain seq x y z
N VAL A 1 1.98 8.17 1.95
CA VAL A 1 0.70 7.83 1.27
C VAL A 1 0.11 8.99 0.49
N PRO A 2 -0.16 10.19 1.05
CA PRO A 2 -0.94 11.23 0.35
C PRO A 2 -0.34 11.67 -0.99
N LYS A 3 0.99 11.79 -1.07
CA LYS A 3 1.71 12.13 -2.30
C LYS A 3 1.54 11.07 -3.41
N ILE A 4 1.53 9.79 -3.05
CA ILE A 4 1.36 8.70 -4.01
C ILE A 4 -0.11 8.69 -4.45
N ALA A 5 -1.03 8.72 -3.49
CA ALA A 5 -2.48 8.76 -3.71
C ALA A 5 -2.89 9.88 -4.69
N ALA A 6 -2.40 11.10 -4.48
CA ALA A 6 -2.65 12.22 -5.39
C ALA A 6 -2.14 11.97 -6.82
N LYS A 7 -0.97 11.36 -6.99
CA LYS A 7 -0.40 11.04 -8.31
C LYS A 7 -1.17 9.95 -9.05
N VAL A 8 -1.68 8.94 -8.35
CA VAL A 8 -2.51 7.89 -8.95
C VAL A 8 -3.99 8.28 -9.04
N GLY A 9 -4.39 9.42 -8.48
CA GLY A 9 -5.77 9.91 -8.49
C GLY A 9 -6.73 8.93 -7.82
N VAL A 10 -6.39 8.50 -6.60
CA VAL A 10 -7.31 7.69 -5.77
C VAL A 10 -8.19 8.57 -4.89
N GLY A 11 -9.35 8.06 -4.50
CA GLY A 11 -10.29 8.76 -3.63
C GLY A 11 -9.78 8.91 -2.20
N GLU A 12 -10.37 9.86 -1.47
CA GLU A 12 -10.05 10.13 -0.06
C GLU A 12 -10.27 8.90 0.84
N ARG A 13 -11.37 8.16 0.60
CA ARG A 13 -11.67 6.90 1.30
C ARG A 13 -10.53 5.89 1.17
N THR A 14 -10.03 5.67 -0.04
CA THR A 14 -8.92 4.74 -0.34
C THR A 14 -7.62 5.22 0.28
N GLN A 15 -7.35 6.53 0.23
CA GLN A 15 -6.19 7.11 0.89
C GLN A 15 -6.23 6.89 2.41
N GLN A 16 -7.38 7.07 3.04
CA GLN A 16 -7.55 6.90 4.48
C GLN A 16 -7.37 5.42 4.87
N GLN A 17 -7.98 4.50 4.12
CA GLN A 17 -7.80 3.07 4.29
C GLN A 17 -6.31 2.67 4.21
N ALA A 18 -5.56 3.22 3.25
CA ALA A 18 -4.12 2.96 3.12
C ALA A 18 -3.31 3.44 4.33
N VAL A 19 -3.71 4.56 4.95
CA VAL A 19 -3.08 5.07 6.19
C VAL A 19 -3.39 4.15 7.37
N GLU A 20 -4.61 3.63 7.46
CA GLU A 20 -5.00 2.67 8.51
C GLU A 20 -4.22 1.36 8.41
N ILE A 21 -4.12 0.78 7.21
CA ILE A 21 -3.31 -0.42 6.94
C ILE A 21 -1.86 -0.23 7.39
N LEU A 22 -1.25 0.92 7.09
CA LEU A 22 0.11 1.22 7.56
C LEU A 22 0.20 1.34 9.08
N ARG A 23 -0.78 1.97 9.72
CA ARG A 23 -0.80 2.14 11.18
C ARG A 23 -0.89 0.78 11.87
N GLU A 24 -1.75 -0.11 11.39
CA GLU A 24 -1.85 -1.48 11.93
C GLU A 24 -0.55 -2.26 11.71
N ALA A 25 0.05 -2.18 10.52
CA ALA A 25 1.34 -2.81 10.26
C ALA A 25 2.47 -2.34 11.20
N VAL A 26 2.47 -1.04 11.54
CA VAL A 26 3.43 -0.47 12.51
C VAL A 26 3.16 -1.00 13.92
N LYS A 27 1.90 -1.06 14.36
CA LYS A 27 1.53 -1.60 15.68
C LYS A 27 1.98 -3.05 15.85
N LEU A 28 1.83 -3.85 14.79
CA LEU A 28 2.25 -5.26 14.76
C LEU A 28 3.76 -5.46 14.56
N LYS A 29 4.54 -4.37 14.48
CA LYS A 29 6.00 -4.38 14.26
C LYS A 29 6.44 -5.12 12.99
N THR A 30 5.54 -5.30 12.02
CA THR A 30 5.83 -6.02 10.78
C THR A 30 6.55 -5.17 9.73
N THR A 31 6.82 -3.90 10.05
CA THR A 31 7.47 -2.89 9.19
C THR A 31 8.98 -2.75 9.42
N ALA A 32 9.54 -3.36 10.47
CA ALA A 32 10.95 -3.22 10.82
C ALA A 32 11.88 -3.71 9.68
N GLY A 33 12.89 -2.90 9.35
CA GLY A 33 13.87 -3.20 8.28
C GLY A 33 13.33 -3.12 6.85
N LYS A 34 12.07 -2.72 6.65
CA LYS A 34 11.46 -2.59 5.32
C LYS A 34 11.45 -1.12 4.88
N ASP A 35 11.72 -0.90 3.59
CA ASP A 35 11.66 0.43 2.97
C ASP A 35 10.27 1.10 3.16
N PRO A 36 10.21 2.31 3.76
CA PRO A 36 8.95 3.01 4.02
C PRO A 36 8.16 3.36 2.77
N MET A 37 8.84 3.66 1.65
CA MET A 37 8.17 4.04 0.40
C MET A 37 7.45 2.83 -0.20
N GLY A 38 8.11 1.68 -0.26
CA GLY A 38 7.55 0.42 -0.71
C GLY A 38 6.40 -0.06 0.18
N LEU A 39 6.48 0.13 1.50
CA LEU A 39 5.38 -0.13 2.42
C LEU A 39 4.17 0.77 2.14
N ALA A 40 4.40 2.07 1.96
CA ALA A 40 3.32 3.01 1.67
C ALA A 40 2.66 2.74 0.31
N ALA A 41 3.46 2.35 -0.69
CA ALA A 41 2.96 1.94 -2.01
C ALA A 41 2.12 0.66 -1.92
N ALA A 42 2.59 -0.35 -1.19
CA ALA A 42 1.84 -1.60 -1.00
C ALA A 42 0.55 -1.42 -0.21
N ALA A 43 0.57 -0.63 0.88
CA ALA A 43 -0.64 -0.32 1.63
C ALA A 43 -1.66 0.44 0.78
N LEU A 44 -1.20 1.34 -0.10
CA LEU A 44 -2.07 2.01 -1.06
C LEU A 44 -2.67 1.05 -2.07
N TYR A 45 -1.89 0.10 -2.58
CA TYR A 45 -2.40 -0.93 -3.48
C TYR A 45 -3.45 -1.82 -2.81
N ILE A 46 -3.20 -2.26 -1.57
CA ILE A 46 -4.17 -3.01 -0.76
C ILE A 46 -5.47 -2.23 -0.62
N ALA A 47 -5.39 -0.95 -0.24
CA ALA A 47 -6.56 -0.10 -0.11
C ALA A 47 -7.34 0.05 -1.41
N CYS A 48 -6.64 0.16 -2.55
CA CYS A 48 -7.27 0.21 -3.87
C CYS A 48 -8.07 -1.06 -4.15
N VAL A 49 -7.50 -2.24 -3.84
CA VAL A 49 -8.20 -3.53 -3.98
C VAL A 49 -9.43 -3.60 -3.06
N MET A 50 -9.31 -3.18 -1.81
CA MET A 50 -10.42 -3.19 -0.84
C MET A 50 -11.55 -2.21 -1.17
N CYS A 51 -11.22 -1.11 -1.85
CA CYS A 51 -12.18 -0.06 -2.20
C CYS A 51 -12.68 -0.16 -3.65
N ASP A 52 -12.35 -1.24 -4.36
CA ASP A 52 -12.63 -1.45 -5.80
C ASP A 52 -12.13 -0.30 -6.70
N GLU A 53 -11.02 0.34 -6.31
CA GLU A 53 -10.33 1.32 -7.14
C GLU A 53 -9.34 0.63 -8.07
N LYS A 54 -9.63 0.65 -9.37
CA LYS A 54 -8.79 0.03 -10.40
C LYS A 54 -7.47 0.79 -10.57
N ARG A 55 -6.46 0.41 -9.81
CA ARG A 55 -5.07 0.86 -9.93
C ARG A 55 -4.13 -0.33 -9.99
N THR A 56 -3.25 -0.33 -10.98
CA THR A 56 -2.28 -1.42 -11.14
C THR A 56 -1.07 -1.21 -10.22
N GLN A 57 -0.36 -2.29 -9.89
CA GLN A 57 0.91 -2.20 -9.15
C GLN A 57 1.92 -1.32 -9.88
N LYS A 58 1.94 -1.36 -11.23
CA LYS A 58 2.78 -0.51 -12.07
C LYS A 58 2.53 0.98 -11.84
N MET A 59 1.27 1.42 -11.90
CA MET A 59 0.92 2.84 -11.70
C MET A 59 1.39 3.35 -10.34
N ILE A 60 1.20 2.53 -9.29
CA ILE A 60 1.60 2.88 -7.93
C ILE A 60 3.13 2.86 -7.79
N ALA A 61 3.81 1.90 -8.43
CA ALA A 61 5.26 1.79 -8.46
C ALA A 61 5.90 3.04 -9.09
N ASP A 62 5.40 3.45 -10.26
CA ASP A 62 5.84 4.64 -10.97
C ASP A 62 5.62 5.91 -10.12
N ALA A 63 4.44 6.02 -9.48
CA ALA A 63 4.12 7.16 -8.62
C ALA A 63 5.01 7.26 -7.37
N ALA A 64 5.37 6.11 -6.79
CA ALA A 64 6.18 5.98 -5.59
C ALA A 64 7.70 5.95 -5.87
N GLY A 65 8.12 5.77 -7.12
CA GLY A 65 9.53 5.63 -7.48
C GLY A 65 10.14 4.31 -6.99
N VAL A 66 9.36 3.23 -6.98
CA VAL A 66 9.79 1.88 -6.60
C VAL A 66 9.50 0.90 -7.73
N THR A 67 9.92 -0.36 -7.58
CA THR A 67 9.59 -1.40 -8.57
C THR A 67 8.27 -2.10 -8.24
N GLU A 68 7.60 -2.66 -9.25
CA GLU A 68 6.44 -3.53 -9.05
C GLU A 68 6.74 -4.72 -8.13
N VAL A 69 7.96 -5.27 -8.21
CA VAL A 69 8.41 -6.38 -7.36
C VAL A 69 8.47 -5.95 -5.89
N THR A 70 8.94 -4.71 -5.62
CA THR A 70 8.91 -4.13 -4.27
C THR A 70 7.47 -4.08 -3.75
N ILE A 71 6.52 -3.59 -4.54
CA ILE A 71 5.11 -3.54 -4.14
C ILE A 71 4.57 -4.94 -3.89
N ARG A 72 4.81 -5.90 -4.79
CA ARG A 72 4.33 -7.28 -4.67
C ARG A 72 4.83 -7.98 -3.40
N ASN A 73 6.11 -7.82 -3.08
CA ASN A 73 6.71 -8.42 -1.89
C ASN A 73 6.15 -7.80 -0.60
N ARG A 74 5.94 -6.47 -0.59
CA ARG A 74 5.37 -5.77 0.57
C ARG A 74 3.87 -6.05 0.71
N TYR A 75 3.15 -6.18 -0.40
CA TYR A 75 1.75 -6.60 -0.45
C TYR A 75 1.55 -7.94 0.24
N LYS A 76 2.31 -8.98 -0.16
CA LYS A 76 2.23 -10.31 0.45
C LYS A 76 2.48 -10.26 1.96
N GLY A 77 3.56 -9.61 2.37
CA GLY A 77 3.89 -9.50 3.79
C GLY A 77 2.89 -8.70 4.62
N LEU A 78 2.25 -7.67 4.04
CA LEU A 78 1.18 -6.93 4.72
C LEU A 78 -0.12 -7.73 4.77
N LYS A 79 -0.49 -8.41 3.68
CA LYS A 79 -1.67 -9.28 3.62
C LYS A 79 -1.59 -10.39 4.66
N GLU A 80 -0.45 -11.07 4.77
CA GLU A 80 -0.21 -12.13 5.75
C GLU A 80 -0.22 -11.57 7.18
N ALA A 81 0.49 -10.46 7.42
CA ALA A 81 0.58 -9.88 8.77
C ALA A 81 -0.75 -9.32 9.30
N LEU A 82 -1.63 -8.87 8.41
CA LEU A 82 -2.92 -8.26 8.74
C LEU A 82 -4.10 -9.20 8.50
N GLU A 83 -3.83 -10.47 8.14
CA GLU A 83 -4.85 -11.51 7.88
C GLU A 83 -5.95 -11.04 6.91
N LEU A 84 -5.57 -10.29 5.86
CA LEU A 84 -6.53 -9.71 4.92
C LEU A 84 -7.03 -10.75 3.91
N GLU A 85 -8.34 -10.89 3.77
CA GLU A 85 -9.00 -11.76 2.78
C GLU A 85 -9.34 -10.99 1.49
N ILE A 86 -8.32 -10.73 0.66
CA ILE A 86 -8.43 -10.01 -0.63
C ILE A 86 -7.59 -10.64 -1.75
#